data_AF-A0A822YJI1-F1
#
_entry.id   AF-A0A822YJI1-F1
#
_cell.length_a   1.000
_cell.length_b   1.000
_cell.length_c   1.000
_cell.angle_alpha   90.00
_cell.angle_beta   90.00
_cell.angle_gamma   90.00
#
_symmetry.space_group_name_H-M   'P 1'
#
loop_
_entity.id
_entity.type
_entity.pdbx_description
1 polymer ?
#
loop_
_entity_poly.entity_id
_entity_poly.type
_entity_poly.pdbx_seq_one_letter_code
_entity_poly.pdbx_strand_id
1 'polypeptide(L)' 'MGMEIDNDVKRDEVESLVRQLVNGEKGKELKSKAIEWKKKAEEATSQGGSSSLNFDKMVKEVLLSK' A
#
# COMPACT_ATOMS: atom_id res chain seq x y z
N MET A 1 -3.71 2.65 -2.87
CA MET A 1 -5.05 2.55 -3.50
C MET A 1 -6.06 2.87 -2.43
N GLY A 2 -7.06 3.67 -2.75
CA GLY A 2 -8.10 4.07 -1.80
C GLY A 2 -9.22 4.82 -2.50
N MET A 3 -10.19 5.26 -1.72
CA MET A 3 -11.23 6.20 -2.14
C MET A 3 -10.99 7.48 -1.38
N GLU A 4 -10.98 8.60 -2.10
CA GLU A 4 -10.82 9.92 -1.53
C GLU A 4 -12.18 10.45 -1.06
N ILE A 5 -12.18 11.19 0.04
CA ILE A 5 -13.35 11.89 0.56
C ILE A 5 -13.11 13.38 0.28
N ASP A 6 -14.17 14.09 -0.12
CA ASP A 6 -14.09 15.53 -0.37
C ASP A 6 -13.68 16.30 0.90
N ASN A 7 -13.11 17.49 0.72
CA ASN A 7 -12.73 18.35 1.83
C ASN A 7 -13.95 18.93 2.57
N ASP A 8 -15.07 19.17 1.88
CA ASP A 8 -16.36 19.56 2.49
C ASP A 8 -17.16 18.31 2.87
N VAL A 9 -16.85 17.74 4.03
CA VAL A 9 -17.35 16.43 4.44
C VAL A 9 -18.83 16.47 4.81
N LYS A 10 -19.67 15.72 4.08
CA LYS A 10 -21.08 15.46 4.41
C LYS A 10 -21.29 14.02 4.84
N ARG A 11 -22.09 13.81 5.90
CA ARG A 11 -22.36 12.46 6.46
C ARG A 11 -22.89 11.50 5.40
N ASP A 12 -23.84 11.93 4.58
CA ASP A 12 -24.49 11.06 3.60
C ASP A 12 -23.53 10.59 2.50
N GLU A 13 -22.60 11.46 2.09
CA GLU A 13 -21.55 11.14 1.12
C GLU A 13 -20.56 10.13 1.72
N VAL A 14 -20.14 10.35 2.97
CA VAL A 14 -19.29 9.38 3.70
C VAL A 14 -19.97 8.03 3.83
N GLU A 15 -21.26 8.00 4.21
CA GLU A 15 -22.02 6.75 4.31
C GLU A 15 -22.05 6.01 2.97
N SER A 16 -22.33 6.72 1.88
CA SER A 16 -22.37 6.14 0.53
C SER A 16 -21.00 5.54 0.13
N LEU A 17 -19.91 6.27 0.36
CA LEU A 17 -18.56 5.81 0.06
C LEU A 17 -18.19 4.57 0.90
N VAL A 18 -18.53 4.56 2.18
CA VAL A 18 -18.30 3.41 3.07
C VAL A 18 -19.10 2.20 2.60
N ARG A 19 -20.38 2.36 2.26
CA ARG A 19 -21.21 1.27 1.72
C ARG A 19 -20.64 0.72 0.41
N GLN A 20 -20.17 1.59 -0.48
CA GLN A 20 -19.52 1.16 -1.73
C GLN A 20 -18.20 0.42 -1.48
N LEU A 21 -17.40 0.88 -0.51
CA LEU A 21 -16.12 0.26 -0.15
C LEU A 21 -16.30 -1.12 0.50
N VAL A 22 -17.34 -1.30 1.32
CA VAL A 22 -17.57 -2.56 2.04
C VAL A 22 -18.32 -3.58 1.19
N ASN A 23 -19.39 -3.14 0.49
CA ASN A 23 -20.31 -4.06 -0.18
C ASN A 23 -20.21 -4.02 -1.71
N GLY A 24 -19.61 -2.97 -2.28
CA GLY A 24 -19.53 -2.79 -3.73
C GLY A 24 -18.36 -3.54 -4.37
N GLU A 25 -18.49 -3.84 -5.66
CA GLU A 25 -17.43 -4.49 -6.46
C GLU A 25 -16.12 -3.68 -6.45
N LYS A 26 -16.21 -2.34 -6.53
CA LYS A 26 -15.06 -1.45 -6.42
C LYS A 26 -14.26 -1.70 -5.13
N GLY A 27 -14.95 -1.93 -4.01
CA GLY A 27 -14.32 -2.25 -2.73
C GLY A 27 -13.59 -3.58 -2.73
N LYS A 28 -14.20 -4.62 -3.33
CA LYS A 28 -13.58 -5.94 -3.49
C LYS A 28 -12.32 -5.88 -4.35
N GLU A 29 -12.37 -5.16 -5.46
CA GLU A 29 -11.20 -4.95 -6.33
C GLU A 29 -10.07 -4.21 -5.60
N LEU A 30 -10.40 -3.14 -4.85
CA LEU A 30 -9.42 -2.40 -4.05
C LEU A 30 -8.76 -3.31 -3.01
N LYS A 31 -9.54 -4.14 -2.32
CA LYS A 31 -9.03 -5.12 -1.35
C LYS A 31 -8.09 -6.13 -2.00
N SER A 32 -8.45 -6.68 -3.17
CA SER A 32 -7.62 -7.64 -3.89
C SER A 32 -6.25 -7.04 -4.25
N LYS A 33 -6.24 -5.83 -4.82
CA LYS A 33 -5.00 -5.10 -5.15
C LYS A 33 -4.17 -4.80 -3.90
N ALA A 34 -4.81 -4.42 -2.79
CA ALA A 34 -4.11 -4.16 -1.54
C ALA A 34 -3.41 -5.42 -0.98
N ILE A 35 -4.05 -6.60 -1.07
CA ILE A 35 -3.46 -7.87 -0.67
C ILE A 35 -2.27 -8.24 -1.57
N GLU A 36 -2.40 -8.07 -2.89
CA GLU A 36 -1.30 -8.31 -3.83
C GLU A 36 -0.10 -7.41 -3.53
N TRP A 37 -0.35 -6.13 -3.28
CA TRP A 37 0.70 -5.17 -2.92
C TRP A 37 1.34 -5.49 -1.58
N LYS A 38 0.55 -5.91 -0.59
CA LYS A 38 1.08 -6.39 0.69
C LYS A 38 2.06 -7.54 0.46
N LYS A 39 1.66 -8.56 -0.32
CA LYS A 39 2.52 -9.72 -0.62
C LYS A 39 3.82 -9.29 -1.30
N LYS A 40 3.75 -8.41 -2.30
CA LYS A 40 4.93 -7.87 -3.00
C LYS A 40 5.85 -7.09 -2.06
N ALA A 41 5.29 -6.29 -1.15
CA ALA A 41 6.07 -5.55 -0.16
C ALA A 41 6.77 -6.48 0.83
N GLU A 42 6.07 -7.51 1.34
CA GLU A 42 6.65 -8.55 2.20
C GLU A 42 7.78 -9.30 1.48
N GLU A 43 7.57 -9.73 0.23
CA GLU A 43 8.61 -10.37 -0.58
C GLU A 43 9.83 -9.46 -0.78
N ALA A 44 9.62 -8.20 -1.14
CA ALA A 44 10.69 -7.24 -1.40
C ALA A 44 11.51 -6.90 -0.15
N THR A 45 10.90 -6.93 1.04
CA THR A 45 11.53 -6.57 2.32
C THR A 45 11.95 -7.77 3.16
N SER A 46 11.65 -9.00 2.72
CA SER A 46 12.13 -10.23 3.34
C SER A 46 13.65 -10.37 3.24
N GLN A 47 14.22 -11.36 3.94
CA GLN A 47 15.64 -11.69 3.81
C GLN A 47 15.96 -12.12 2.37
N GLY A 48 16.92 -11.44 1.74
CA GLY A 48 17.24 -11.64 0.31
C GLY A 48 16.25 -10.98 -0.65
N GLY A 49 15.22 -10.29 -0.14
CA GLY A 49 14.31 -9.47 -0.92
C GLY A 49 15.01 -8.26 -1.56
N SER A 50 14.46 -7.78 -2.68
CA SER A 50 15.09 -6.73 -3.48
C SER A 50 15.33 -5.43 -2.72
N SER A 51 14.40 -5.01 -1.86
CA SER A 51 14.55 -3.79 -1.05
C SER A 51 15.61 -3.97 0.04
N SER A 52 15.65 -5.15 0.68
CA SER A 52 16.67 -5.50 1.66
C SER A 52 18.07 -5.51 1.04
N LEU A 53 18.24 -6.15 -0.13
CA LEU A 53 19.51 -6.18 -0.86
C LEU A 53 19.96 -4.77 -1.30
N ASN A 54 19.02 -3.94 -1.76
CA ASN A 54 19.32 -2.55 -2.10
C ASN A 54 19.77 -1.74 -0.88
N PHE A 55 19.15 -1.97 0.28
CA PHE A 55 19.55 -1.34 1.53
C PHE A 55 20.95 -1.80 1.95
N ASP A 56 21.23 -3.10 1.93
CA ASP A 56 22.57 -3.63 2.23
C ASP A 56 23.65 -3.04 1.31
N LYS A 57 23.34 -2.89 0.03
CA LYS A 57 24.22 -2.25 -0.95
C LYS A 57 24.48 -0.79 -0.60
N MET A 58 23.45 -0.02 -0.29
CA MET A 58 23.58 1.39 0.14
C MET A 58 24.46 1.52 1.38
N VAL A 59 24.25 0.68 2.40
CA VAL A 59 25.08 0.68 3.62
C VAL A 59 26.56 0.43 3.27
N LYS A 60 26.84 -0.56 2.42
CA LYS A 60 28.22 -0.90 2.01
C LYS A 60 28.88 0.19 1.18
N GLU A 61 28.16 0.76 0.22
CA GLU A 61 28.73 1.67 -0.78
C GLU A 61 28.74 3.14 -0.36
N VAL A 62 27.87 3.55 0.56
CA VAL A 62 27.73 4.96 0.99
C VAL A 62 28.17 5.16 2.42
N LEU A 63 27.70 4.33 3.36
CA LEU A 63 27.94 4.55 4.79
C LEU A 63 29.26 3.96 5.26
N LEU A 64 29.70 2.86 4.65
CA LEU A 64 30.91 2.13 5.01
C LEU A 64 32.03 2.25 3.97
N SER A 65 31.80 2.98 2.87
CA SER A 65 32.87 3.32 1.94
C SER A 65 33.84 4.30 2.61
N LYS A 66 35.15 4.04 2.44
CA LYS A 66 36.23 4.88 2.95
C LYS A 66 36.48 6.07 2.04
#